data_AF-A0A1E2UQX5-F1
#
_entry.id   AF-A0A1E2UQX5-F1
#
_cell.length_a   1.000
_cell.length_b   1.000
_cell.length_c   1.000
_cell.angle_alpha   90.00
_cell.angle_beta   90.00
_cell.angle_gamma   90.00
#
_symmetry.space_group_name_H-M   'P 1'
#
loop_
_entity.id
_entity.type
_entity.pdbx_description
1 polymer ?
#
loop_
_entity_poly.entity_id
_entity_poly.type
_entity_poly.pdbx_seq_one_letter_code
_entity_poly.pdbx_strand_id
1 'polypeptide(L)'
;MLNYLFEKSQERKQLKGALAPYGLGLSDLDPIDLKKLLCSIHRHITLVSKKYGQPSSGVQHQVITPVVWATAYCLLGGSRIVQIEPGFRDIIDEVETELVLHLSGESSDNQSIYPEIFSTLLASDACHPEVLAFVRNLGYISHTVNQQRSLAG
;
A
#
# COMPACT_ATOMS: atom_id res chain seq x y z
N MET A 1 23.00 11.96 3.05
CA MET A 1 22.37 12.79 4.11
C MET A 1 20.91 12.41 4.39
N LEU A 2 20.09 12.03 3.39
CA LEU A 2 18.70 11.59 3.60
C LEU A 2 18.54 10.28 4.42
N ASN A 3 19.50 9.34 4.35
CA ASN A 3 19.41 8.07 5.08
C ASN A 3 19.37 8.25 6.62
N TYR A 4 20.08 9.24 7.15
CA TYR A 4 20.14 9.51 8.60
C TYR A 4 18.87 10.18 9.15
N LEU A 5 18.11 10.87 8.29
CA LEU A 5 16.88 11.57 8.67
C LEU A 5 15.71 10.60 8.90
N PHE A 6 15.62 9.53 8.11
CA PHE A 6 14.52 8.56 8.19
C PHE A 6 14.72 7.46 9.25
N GLU A 7 15.95 7.16 9.65
CA GLU A 7 16.23 6.16 10.68
C GLU A 7 15.63 6.52 12.06
N LYS A 8 15.44 7.81 12.34
CA LYS A 8 14.88 8.33 13.60
C LYS A 8 13.53 9.03 13.42
N SER A 9 12.93 8.96 12.24
CA SER A 9 11.72 9.74 11.94
C SER A 9 10.50 9.23 12.70
N GLN A 10 9.55 10.13 12.93
CA GLN A 10 8.31 9.81 13.64
C GLN A 10 7.45 8.84 12.81
N GLU A 11 7.47 8.98 11.49
CA GLU A 11 6.79 8.13 10.52
C GLU A 11 7.27 6.67 10.66
N ARG A 12 8.60 6.47 10.79
CA ARG A 12 9.17 5.12 10.99
C ARG A 12 8.68 4.49 12.30
N LYS A 13 8.65 5.26 13.39
CA LYS A 13 8.17 4.76 14.70
C LYS A 13 6.69 4.40 14.65
N GLN A 14 5.87 5.25 14.04
CA GLN A 14 4.43 5.00 13.90
C GLN A 14 4.13 3.82 12.99
N LEU A 15 4.79 3.73 11.83
CA LEU A 15 4.65 2.58 10.93
C LEU A 15 5.04 1.29 11.65
N LYS A 16 6.16 1.28 12.38
CA LYS A 16 6.56 0.12 13.20
C LYS A 16 5.48 -0.26 14.22
N GLY A 17 4.96 0.72 14.95
CA GLY A 17 3.92 0.49 15.96
C GLY A 17 2.61 -0.03 15.37
N ALA A 18 2.23 0.47 14.19
CA ALA A 18 0.99 0.11 13.52
C ALA A 18 1.05 -1.22 12.76
N LEU A 19 2.23 -1.68 12.35
CA LEU A 19 2.44 -3.02 11.76
C LEU A 19 2.48 -4.14 12.80
N ALA A 20 2.90 -3.83 14.04
CA ALA A 20 3.10 -4.82 15.10
C ALA A 20 1.86 -5.70 15.42
N PRO A 21 0.61 -5.19 15.41
CA PRO A 21 -0.59 -6.03 15.62
C PRO A 21 -0.74 -7.15 14.59
N TYR A 22 -0.21 -6.97 13.38
CA TYR A 22 -0.22 -7.96 12.31
C TYR A 22 0.95 -8.96 12.40
N GLY A 23 1.77 -8.87 13.45
CA GLY A 23 3.00 -9.64 13.58
C GLY A 23 4.10 -9.19 12.61
N LEU A 24 3.95 -8.03 11.98
CA LEU A 24 4.89 -7.48 11.01
C LEU A 24 5.85 -6.49 11.66
N GLY A 25 7.10 -6.56 11.25
CA GLY A 25 8.18 -5.64 11.57
C GLY A 25 8.71 -4.93 10.33
N LEU A 26 9.44 -3.83 10.56
CA LEU A 26 10.11 -3.12 9.46
C LEU A 26 11.22 -3.95 8.80
N SER A 27 11.69 -5.02 9.45
CA SER A 27 12.66 -5.97 8.91
C SER A 27 12.08 -6.93 7.87
N ASP A 28 10.75 -7.04 7.79
CA ASP A 28 10.07 -7.88 6.81
C ASP A 28 9.95 -7.19 5.44
N LEU A 29 10.37 -5.93 5.38
CA LEU A 29 10.48 -5.14 4.16
C LEU A 29 11.93 -5.06 3.71
N ASP A 30 12.16 -5.14 2.40
CA ASP A 30 13.46 -4.80 1.83
C ASP A 30 13.87 -3.37 2.26
N PRO A 31 15.13 -3.12 2.66
CA PRO A 31 15.56 -1.81 3.13
C PRO A 31 15.34 -0.67 2.12
N ILE A 32 15.42 -0.97 0.82
CA ILE A 32 15.18 0.00 -0.25
C ILE A 32 13.68 0.32 -0.33
N ASP A 33 12.82 -0.69 -0.24
CA ASP A 33 11.37 -0.52 -0.28
C ASP A 33 10.85 0.18 0.96
N LEU A 34 11.35 -0.17 2.15
CA LEU A 34 11.08 0.56 3.39
C LEU A 34 11.44 2.04 3.26
N LYS A 35 12.60 2.35 2.64
CA LYS A 35 13.00 3.74 2.43
C LYS A 35 12.05 4.47 1.47
N LYS A 36 11.63 3.84 0.38
CA LYS A 36 10.65 4.42 -0.56
C LYS A 36 9.32 4.70 0.15
N LEU A 37 8.82 3.74 0.92
CA LEU A 37 7.59 3.89 1.71
C LEU A 37 7.70 5.06 2.69
N LEU A 38 8.78 5.17 3.46
CA LEU A 38 8.97 6.28 4.39
C LEU A 38 9.02 7.64 3.68
N CYS A 39 9.63 7.72 2.49
CA CYS A 39 9.60 8.92 1.67
C CYS A 39 8.17 9.27 1.20
N SER A 40 7.42 8.27 0.71
CA SER A 40 6.04 8.44 0.27
C SER A 40 5.11 8.90 1.40
N ILE A 41 5.22 8.29 2.58
CA ILE A 41 4.50 8.67 3.79
C ILE A 41 4.80 10.13 4.14
N HIS A 42 6.08 10.49 4.24
CA HIS A 42 6.47 11.85 4.61
C HIS A 42 5.97 12.90 3.61
N ARG A 43 6.06 12.60 2.32
CA ARG A 43 5.53 13.46 1.25
C ARG A 43 4.01 13.65 1.39
N HIS A 44 3.26 12.57 1.60
CA HIS A 44 1.81 12.64 1.75
C HIS A 44 1.39 13.41 3.00
N ILE A 45 2.04 13.17 4.15
CA ILE A 45 1.78 13.93 5.38
C ILE A 45 2.00 15.42 5.13
N THR A 46 3.10 15.78 4.46
CA THR A 46 3.41 17.18 4.15
C THR A 46 2.39 17.80 3.21
N LEU A 47 1.96 17.07 2.18
CA LEU A 47 0.99 17.53 1.19
C LEU A 47 -0.38 17.75 1.83
N VAL A 48 -0.89 16.78 2.58
CA VAL A 48 -2.20 16.84 3.24
C VAL A 48 -2.18 17.90 4.34
N SER A 49 -1.13 17.96 5.16
CA SER A 49 -0.94 19.02 6.17
C SER A 49 -1.00 20.41 5.54
N LYS A 50 -0.30 20.63 4.42
CA LYS A 50 -0.32 21.91 3.72
C LYS A 50 -1.67 22.22 3.09
N LYS A 51 -2.32 21.23 2.47
CA LYS A 51 -3.61 21.40 1.77
C LYS A 51 -4.74 21.78 2.72
N TYR A 52 -4.77 21.16 3.90
CA TYR A 52 -5.86 21.32 4.87
C TYR A 52 -5.50 22.20 6.08
N GLY A 53 -4.28 22.75 6.12
CA GLY A 53 -3.81 23.59 7.24
C GLY A 53 -3.73 22.83 8.57
N GLN A 54 -3.63 21.51 8.54
CA GLN A 54 -3.60 20.66 9.73
C GLN A 54 -2.17 20.40 10.19
N PRO A 55 -1.90 20.26 11.49
CA PRO A 55 -0.58 19.87 11.98
C PRO A 55 -0.23 18.46 11.49
N SER A 56 1.03 18.24 11.10
CA SER A 56 1.51 16.95 10.60
C SER A 56 1.22 15.78 11.55
N SER A 57 1.22 16.02 12.86
CA SER A 57 0.87 15.01 13.87
C SER A 57 -0.59 14.54 13.78
N GLY A 58 -1.52 15.39 13.36
CA GLY A 58 -2.93 15.04 13.16
C GLY A 58 -3.17 14.28 11.85
N VAL A 59 -2.35 14.55 10.83
CA VAL A 59 -2.42 13.92 9.51
C VAL A 59 -1.74 12.54 9.48
N GLN A 60 -0.73 12.35 10.33
CA GLN A 60 0.07 11.12 10.39
C GLN A 60 -0.76 9.85 10.44
N HIS A 61 -1.78 9.80 11.30
CA HIS A 61 -2.62 8.62 11.41
C HIS A 61 -3.40 8.33 10.13
N GLN A 62 -3.95 9.37 9.49
CA GLN A 62 -4.72 9.24 8.25
C GLN A 62 -3.89 8.71 7.08
N VAL A 63 -2.60 9.06 7.03
CA VAL A 63 -1.69 8.60 5.97
C VAL A 63 -1.11 7.23 6.28
N ILE A 64 -0.78 6.95 7.54
CA ILE A 64 -0.12 5.69 7.93
C ILE A 64 -1.10 4.52 7.90
N THR A 65 -2.38 4.71 8.23
CA THR A 65 -3.36 3.63 8.23
C THR A 65 -3.49 2.92 6.88
N PRO A 66 -3.71 3.61 5.74
CA PRO A 66 -3.70 2.99 4.41
C PRO A 66 -2.38 2.29 4.09
N VAL A 67 -1.25 2.86 4.52
CA VAL A 67 0.09 2.26 4.33
C VAL A 67 0.19 0.92 5.04
N VAL A 68 -0.30 0.86 6.28
CA VAL A 68 -0.30 -0.37 7.08
C VAL A 68 -1.20 -1.41 6.44
N TRP A 69 -2.41 -1.05 6.01
CA TRP A 69 -3.34 -1.97 5.39
C TRP A 69 -2.79 -2.56 4.09
N ALA A 70 -2.30 -1.72 3.17
CA ALA A 70 -1.71 -2.19 1.92
C ALA A 70 -0.43 -3.00 2.15
N THR A 71 0.41 -2.60 3.10
CA THR A 71 1.64 -3.34 3.44
C THR A 71 1.30 -4.70 4.04
N ALA A 72 0.39 -4.75 5.00
CA ALA A 72 0.01 -5.98 5.66
C ALA A 72 -0.72 -6.93 4.71
N TYR A 73 -1.61 -6.41 3.86
CA TYR A 73 -2.22 -7.18 2.78
C TYR A 73 -1.16 -7.74 1.83
N CYS A 74 -0.21 -6.91 1.36
CA CYS A 74 0.82 -7.39 0.44
C CYS A 74 1.72 -8.44 1.09
N LEU A 75 2.15 -8.29 2.34
CA LEU A 75 3.07 -9.24 2.99
C LEU A 75 2.42 -10.52 3.52
N LEU A 76 1.17 -10.45 3.99
CA LEU A 76 0.49 -11.59 4.62
C LEU A 76 -0.53 -12.28 3.72
N GLY A 77 -1.09 -11.56 2.74
CA GLY A 77 -2.25 -12.00 1.97
C GLY A 77 -3.58 -11.80 2.71
N GLY A 78 -4.65 -11.69 1.93
CA GLY A 78 -6.01 -11.44 2.41
C GLY A 78 -6.52 -12.51 3.39
N SER A 79 -6.22 -13.78 3.10
CA SER A 79 -6.66 -14.89 3.96
C SER A 79 -6.03 -14.84 5.35
N ARG A 80 -4.72 -14.53 5.44
CA ARG A 80 -4.00 -14.51 6.72
C ARG A 80 -4.32 -13.27 7.53
N ILE A 81 -4.43 -12.11 6.90
CA ILE A 81 -4.72 -10.86 7.62
C ILE A 81 -6.10 -10.89 8.27
N VAL A 82 -7.12 -11.47 7.61
CA VAL A 82 -8.47 -11.64 8.18
C VAL A 82 -8.50 -12.59 9.37
N GLN A 83 -7.60 -13.58 9.42
CA GLN A 83 -7.46 -14.44 10.60
C GLN A 83 -6.89 -13.67 11.80
N ILE A 84 -6.01 -12.69 11.56
CA ILE A 84 -5.40 -11.87 12.61
C ILE A 84 -6.37 -10.78 13.06
N GLU A 85 -7.01 -10.09 12.11
CA GLU A 85 -7.98 -9.03 12.35
C GLU A 85 -9.24 -9.29 11.51
N PRO A 86 -10.30 -9.91 12.07
CA PRO A 86 -11.52 -10.22 11.31
C PRO A 86 -12.21 -8.99 10.70
N GLY A 87 -12.10 -7.82 11.34
CA GLY A 87 -12.61 -6.54 10.82
C GLY A 87 -11.88 -6.07 9.56
N PHE A 88 -10.71 -6.64 9.25
CA PHE A 88 -9.98 -6.37 8.03
C PHE A 88 -10.71 -6.88 6.78
N ARG A 89 -11.73 -7.74 6.92
CA ARG A 89 -12.57 -8.18 5.80
C ARG A 89 -13.22 -6.99 5.09
N ASP A 90 -13.73 -6.02 5.83
CA ASP A 90 -14.37 -4.83 5.25
C ASP A 90 -13.33 -3.88 4.61
N ILE A 91 -12.07 -4.02 5.00
CA ILE A 91 -10.93 -3.22 4.51
C ILE A 91 -10.32 -3.85 3.25
N ILE A 92 -10.37 -5.18 3.09
CA ILE A 92 -9.86 -5.88 1.91
C ILE A 92 -10.48 -5.35 0.64
N ASP A 93 -11.80 -5.13 0.63
CA ASP A 93 -12.49 -4.64 -0.56
C ASP A 93 -11.96 -3.25 -0.97
N GLU A 94 -11.65 -2.38 -0.02
CA GLU A 94 -11.01 -1.07 -0.28
C GLU A 94 -9.59 -1.25 -0.85
N VAL A 95 -8.76 -2.06 -0.19
CA VAL A 95 -7.36 -2.29 -0.57
C VAL A 95 -7.26 -2.94 -1.96
N GLU A 96 -8.10 -3.93 -2.24
CA GLU A 96 -8.16 -4.60 -3.54
C GLU A 96 -8.72 -3.67 -4.63
N THR A 97 -9.69 -2.82 -4.31
CA THR A 97 -10.20 -1.80 -5.26
C THR A 97 -9.08 -0.83 -5.64
N GLU A 98 -8.34 -0.29 -4.67
CA GLU A 98 -7.22 0.62 -4.95
C GLU A 98 -6.09 -0.09 -5.71
N LEU A 99 -5.86 -1.38 -5.45
CA LEU A 99 -4.92 -2.20 -6.22
C LEU A 99 -5.37 -2.36 -7.68
N VAL A 100 -6.65 -2.64 -7.91
CA VAL A 100 -7.23 -2.74 -9.27
C VAL A 100 -7.08 -1.41 -10.02
N LEU A 101 -7.43 -0.29 -9.38
CA LEU A 101 -7.29 1.05 -9.95
C LEU A 101 -5.83 1.35 -10.30
N HIS A 102 -4.90 1.05 -9.38
CA HIS A 102 -3.48 1.20 -9.63
C HIS A 102 -3.01 0.42 -10.88
N LEU A 103 -3.48 -0.82 -11.05
CA LEU A 103 -3.11 -1.67 -12.18
C LEU A 103 -3.79 -1.29 -13.51
N SER A 104 -5.00 -0.73 -13.47
CA SER A 104 -5.69 -0.23 -14.67
C SER A 104 -5.09 1.09 -15.18
N GLY A 105 -4.20 1.73 -14.40
CA GLY A 105 -3.70 3.07 -14.66
C GLY A 105 -4.74 4.15 -14.36
N GLU A 106 -5.86 3.77 -13.73
CA GLU A 106 -6.86 4.71 -13.22
C GLU A 106 -6.37 5.24 -11.88
N SER A 107 -6.12 6.54 -11.82
CA SER A 107 -5.81 7.19 -10.55
C SER A 107 -7.10 7.26 -9.74
N SER A 108 -7.14 6.62 -8.57
CA SER A 108 -7.95 7.19 -7.48
C SER A 108 -7.47 8.62 -7.24
N ASP A 109 -8.33 9.52 -6.77
CA ASP A 109 -8.02 10.94 -6.58
C ASP A 109 -6.56 11.15 -6.13
N ASN A 110 -5.87 12.19 -6.65
CA ASN A 110 -4.43 12.53 -6.44
C ASN A 110 -3.94 12.64 -4.96
N GLN A 111 -4.71 12.18 -4.00
CA GLN A 111 -4.49 12.14 -2.57
C GLN A 111 -4.32 10.72 -2.01
N SER A 112 -4.69 9.67 -2.76
CA SER A 112 -4.49 8.29 -2.32
C SER A 112 -3.01 7.92 -2.33
N ILE A 113 -2.54 7.36 -1.21
CA ILE A 113 -1.16 6.86 -1.07
C ILE A 113 -1.02 5.42 -1.60
N TYR A 114 -2.13 4.69 -1.81
CA TYR A 114 -2.14 3.28 -2.25
C TYR A 114 -1.31 3.01 -3.51
N PRO A 115 -1.40 3.82 -4.60
CA PRO A 115 -0.63 3.57 -5.81
C PRO A 115 0.89 3.54 -5.58
N GLU A 116 1.40 4.39 -4.68
CA GLU A 116 2.83 4.45 -4.37
C GLU A 116 3.29 3.25 -3.53
N ILE A 117 2.42 2.78 -2.63
CA ILE A 117 2.67 1.59 -1.81
C ILE A 117 2.72 0.36 -2.72
N PHE A 118 1.72 0.17 -3.59
CA PHE A 118 1.68 -0.96 -4.50
C PHE A 118 2.80 -0.94 -5.55
N SER A 119 3.13 0.23 -6.11
CA SER A 119 4.30 0.39 -6.99
C SER A 119 5.61 -0.05 -6.32
N THR A 120 5.70 0.16 -5.00
CA THR A 120 6.87 -0.21 -4.21
C THR A 120 6.86 -1.70 -3.88
N LEU A 121 5.74 -2.22 -3.38
CA LEU A 121 5.66 -3.57 -2.82
C LEU A 121 5.47 -4.66 -3.87
N LEU A 122 4.68 -4.43 -4.92
CA LEU A 122 4.45 -5.46 -5.95
C LEU A 122 5.69 -5.77 -6.79
N ALA A 123 6.62 -4.81 -6.86
CA ALA A 123 7.93 -5.02 -7.47
C ALA A 123 8.90 -5.79 -6.57
N SER A 124 8.53 -6.00 -5.30
CA SER A 124 9.31 -6.71 -4.29
C SER A 124 8.94 -8.19 -4.29
N ASP A 125 9.92 -9.08 -4.13
CA ASP A 125 9.69 -10.52 -3.95
C ASP A 125 9.03 -10.85 -2.58
N ALA A 126 8.81 -9.84 -1.74
CA ALA A 126 8.24 -9.98 -0.40
C ALA A 126 6.70 -10.09 -0.40
N CYS A 127 6.00 -9.74 -1.49
CA CYS A 127 4.54 -9.86 -1.49
C CYS A 127 4.07 -11.32 -1.54
N HIS A 128 3.06 -11.59 -0.73
CA HIS A 128 2.45 -12.89 -0.52
C HIS A 128 1.91 -13.47 -1.84
N PRO A 129 2.08 -14.78 -2.09
CA PRO A 129 1.64 -15.42 -3.33
C PRO A 129 0.15 -15.25 -3.66
N GLU A 130 -0.70 -15.14 -2.64
CA GLU A 130 -2.15 -14.88 -2.81
C GLU A 130 -2.39 -13.55 -3.53
N VAL A 131 -1.69 -12.49 -3.12
CA VAL A 131 -1.81 -11.16 -3.73
C VAL A 131 -1.23 -11.18 -5.15
N LEU A 132 -0.07 -11.82 -5.34
CA LEU A 132 0.51 -11.96 -6.67
C LEU A 132 -0.40 -12.76 -7.63
N ALA A 133 -1.08 -13.80 -7.14
CA ALA A 133 -2.06 -14.55 -7.90
C ALA A 133 -3.28 -13.70 -8.26
N PHE A 134 -3.79 -12.90 -7.31
CA PHE A 134 -4.86 -11.93 -7.57
C PHE A 134 -4.48 -10.94 -8.68
N VAL A 135 -3.30 -10.30 -8.58
CA VAL A 135 -2.77 -9.38 -9.61
C VAL A 135 -2.65 -10.05 -10.98
N ARG A 136 -2.13 -11.28 -11.04
CA ARG A 136 -2.02 -12.05 -12.30
C ARG A 136 -3.40 -12.32 -12.90
N ASN A 137 -4.37 -12.72 -12.08
CA ASN A 137 -5.73 -13.00 -12.53
C ASN A 137 -6.41 -11.75 -13.12
N LEU A 138 -6.20 -10.58 -12.52
CA LEU A 138 -6.67 -9.31 -13.08
C LEU A 138 -6.05 -9.02 -14.46
N GLY A 139 -4.74 -9.26 -14.61
CA GLY A 139 -4.06 -9.13 -15.90
C GLY A 139 -4.66 -10.04 -16.98
N TYR A 140 -4.96 -11.29 -16.65
CA TYR A 140 -5.61 -12.22 -17.58
C TYR A 140 -7.00 -11.74 -18.03
N ILE A 141 -7.80 -11.20 -17.12
CA ILE A 141 -9.14 -10.67 -17.44
C ILE A 141 -9.03 -9.47 -18.39
N SER A 142 -8.11 -8.54 -18.12
CA SER A 142 -7.87 -7.37 -18.97
C SER A 142 -7.40 -7.75 -20.39
N HIS A 143 -6.55 -8.78 -20.52
CA HIS A 143 -6.09 -9.26 -21.83
C HIS A 143 -7.18 -9.99 -22.63
N THR A 144 -8.01 -10.80 -21.98
CA THR A 144 -9.10 -11.54 -22.65
C THR A 144 -10.21 -10.61 -23.13
N VAL A 145 -10.58 -9.60 -22.36
CA VAL A 145 -11.58 -8.59 -22.78
C VAL A 145 -11.09 -7.75 -23.97
N ASN A 146 -9.80 -7.40 -24.00
CA ASN A 146 -9.22 -6.66 -25.13
C ASN A 146 -9.10 -7.51 -26.40
N GLN A 147 -8.81 -8.81 -26.30
CA GLN A 147 -8.81 -9.70 -27.46
C GLN A 147 -10.22 -9.93 -28.03
N GLN A 148 -11.25 -10.05 -27.18
CA GLN A 148 -12.63 -10.17 -27.64
C GLN A 148 -13.14 -8.90 -28.36
N ARG A 149 -12.72 -7.71 -27.92
CA ARG A 149 -13.03 -6.46 -28.63
C ARG A 149 -12.32 -6.34 -29.98
N SER A 150 -11.10 -6.87 -30.11
CA SER A 150 -10.34 -6.82 -31.36
C SER A 150 -10.83 -7.81 -32.43
N LEU A 151 -11.61 -8.82 -32.05
CA LEU A 151 -12.19 -9.83 -32.97
C LEU A 151 -13.63 -9.51 -33.37
N ALA A 152 -14.25 -8.49 -32.77
CA ALA A 152 -15.59 -8.01 -33.07
C ALA A 152 -15.60 -6.72 -33.92
N GLY A 153 -14.46 -6.33 -34.48
CA GLY A 153 -14.28 -5.17 -35.36
C GLY A 153 -13.97 -5.57 -36.79
#